data_AF-A0A0C1HQN8-F1
#
_entry.id   AF-A0A0C1HQN8-F1
#
_cell.length_a   1.000
_cell.length_b   1.000
_cell.length_c   1.000
_cell.angle_alpha   90.00
_cell.angle_beta   90.00
_cell.angle_gamma   90.00
#
_symmetry.space_group_name_H-M   'P 1'
#
loop_
_entity.id
_entity.type
_entity.pdbx_description
1 polymer ?
#
loop_
_entity_poly.entity_id
_entity_poly.type
_entity_poly.pdbx_seq_one_letter_code
_entity_poly.pdbx_strand_id
1 'polypeptide(L)'
;MAVLEFKQETNLSPSKGHRKRSTEPSSTTLLSFEETYKTSYSHGLENIYALENVDINSIRRIGTLSPTAPPPLKNKKELFTGEEDELDLGEEFRGWIPSFIPKVPIQVLELSKYIEKALLENGKKTIGDLTKASIDDFVFLRGIGQGHLEEINRKLNSYLESRSLGKCKKVDFLAWLQSLVATQERKKAYALLEPYNLTELFVLSPSEKVELRQLSLEKKQEWIQEVVNKMATPLQKQRVLEDMQLIFNVFFKPWIRRRGGIATRHELIERMQRISANKAMGISVVNFLQTHFFDSKDCLSLFLQEIEEEIYACDHHSIQEYGEIISKALSYFYKPSIYYRLTELITWVEKELAKAWIGYHEGYVEKIIRLSPTFDIVRGASGQLEVYCRKYFSITNLF
;
A
#
# COMPACT_ATOMS: atom_id res chain seq x y z
N MET A 1 -2.82 53.43 13.88
CA MET A 1 -2.80 53.42 15.35
C MET A 1 -2.28 52.07 15.79
N ALA A 2 -1.15 51.86 16.46
CA ALA A 2 0.03 52.63 16.84
C ALA A 2 1.22 51.67 16.58
N VAL A 3 2.22 52.02 15.76
CA VAL A 3 3.46 52.74 16.12
C VAL A 3 4.21 52.10 17.27
N LEU A 4 5.34 51.46 16.96
CA LEU A 4 6.59 51.61 17.72
C LEU A 4 7.75 51.58 16.71
N GLU A 5 8.51 52.67 16.76
CA GLU A 5 9.59 53.08 15.88
C GLU A 5 10.93 53.06 16.64
N PHE A 6 11.99 52.72 15.89
CA PHE A 6 13.38 53.20 15.98
C PHE A 6 14.26 52.99 17.24
N LYS A 7 15.46 52.43 17.03
CA LYS A 7 16.68 53.22 16.75
C LYS A 7 17.87 52.37 16.26
N GLN A 8 18.56 52.96 15.27
CA GLN A 8 19.85 52.58 14.69
C GLN A 8 21.03 53.09 15.53
N GLU A 9 22.21 52.48 15.34
CA GLU A 9 23.55 53.12 15.25
C GLU A 9 24.55 52.02 14.81
N THR A 10 24.92 51.89 13.53
CA THR A 10 26.11 52.45 12.83
C THR A 10 27.45 52.30 13.55
N ASN A 11 28.38 51.57 12.92
CA ASN A 11 29.81 51.90 12.72
C ASN A 11 30.40 50.87 11.73
N LEU A 12 30.69 51.27 10.48
CA LEU A 12 31.97 51.82 9.98
C LEU A 12 33.02 50.74 9.60
N SER A 13 33.09 50.58 8.28
CA SER A 13 34.03 49.97 7.30
C SER A 13 35.55 50.05 7.62
N PRO A 14 36.47 49.75 6.66
CA PRO A 14 36.80 48.49 5.97
C PRO A 14 38.34 48.21 6.06
N SER A 15 38.86 47.10 5.50
CA SER A 15 40.31 46.95 5.31
C SER A 15 40.66 46.35 3.94
N LYS A 16 41.55 47.07 3.25
CA LYS A 16 42.10 46.87 1.90
C LYS A 16 43.44 46.12 1.97
N GLY A 17 43.82 45.51 0.84
CA GLY A 17 45.21 45.24 0.44
C GLY A 17 45.67 43.80 0.71
N HIS A 18 46.51 43.14 -0.09
CA HIS A 18 47.31 43.55 -1.24
C HIS A 18 47.72 42.30 -2.05
N ARG A 19 47.69 42.44 -3.38
CA ARG A 19 48.48 41.63 -4.35
C ARG A 19 49.97 41.72 -4.01
N LYS A 20 50.73 40.62 -4.10
CA LYS A 20 52.17 40.66 -4.43
C LYS A 20 52.55 39.54 -5.42
N ARG A 21 53.25 39.99 -6.46
CA ARG A 21 53.93 39.25 -7.53
C ARG A 21 55.28 38.70 -7.03
N SER A 22 55.70 37.63 -7.70
CA SER A 22 57.05 37.07 -7.89
C SER A 22 58.27 37.93 -7.57
N THR A 23 59.28 37.32 -6.94
CA THR A 23 60.71 37.49 -7.27
C THR A 23 61.53 36.34 -6.71
N GLU A 24 62.54 35.93 -7.47
CA GLU A 24 63.45 34.79 -7.30
C GLU A 24 64.26 34.81 -5.99
N PRO A 25 64.92 33.69 -5.67
CA PRO A 25 66.38 33.80 -5.64
C PRO A 25 67.06 32.73 -6.49
N SER A 26 68.01 33.21 -7.28
CA SER A 26 69.10 32.49 -7.90
C SER A 26 69.96 31.79 -6.85
N SER A 27 70.12 30.47 -7.01
CA SER A 27 71.38 29.81 -6.65
C SER A 27 71.62 28.67 -7.64
N THR A 28 72.54 28.97 -8.55
CA THR A 28 73.11 28.09 -9.56
C THR A 28 73.76 26.90 -8.86
N THR A 29 73.13 25.73 -8.93
CA THR A 29 73.79 24.47 -8.60
C THR A 29 74.05 23.77 -9.93
N LEU A 30 75.33 23.58 -10.25
CA LEU A 30 75.83 22.89 -11.43
C LEU A 30 75.24 21.46 -11.46
N LEU A 31 74.20 21.23 -12.26
CA LEU A 31 73.78 19.89 -12.62
C LEU A 31 74.81 19.31 -13.58
N SER A 32 75.25 18.10 -13.28
CA SER A 32 76.28 17.39 -14.04
C SER A 32 75.78 17.10 -15.46
N PHE A 33 76.68 17.08 -16.44
CA PHE A 33 76.38 16.78 -17.85
C PHE A 33 75.66 15.42 -18.03
N GLU A 34 75.77 14.51 -17.07
CA GLU A 34 75.07 13.22 -17.02
C GLU A 34 73.56 13.35 -16.78
N GLU A 35 73.10 14.35 -16.03
CA GLU A 35 71.68 14.52 -15.70
C GLU A 35 70.89 15.08 -16.87
N THR A 36 71.50 15.95 -17.69
CA THR A 36 70.85 16.52 -18.87
C THR A 36 70.60 15.45 -19.95
N TYR A 37 71.53 14.50 -20.11
CA TYR A 37 71.41 13.44 -21.12
C TYR A 37 70.24 12.48 -20.85
N LYS A 38 69.95 12.20 -19.58
CA LYS A 38 68.82 11.32 -19.20
C LYS A 38 67.45 11.98 -19.42
N THR A 39 67.36 13.30 -19.24
CA THR A 39 66.08 14.02 -19.37
C THR A 39 65.70 14.38 -20.81
N SER A 40 66.65 14.39 -21.75
CA SER A 40 66.41 14.86 -23.12
C SER A 40 66.06 13.77 -24.13
N TYR A 41 66.21 12.48 -23.80
CA TYR A 41 65.92 11.36 -24.70
C TYR A 41 64.98 10.28 -24.13
N SER A 42 64.31 10.51 -23.00
CA SER A 42 63.22 9.65 -22.55
C SER A 42 61.90 10.11 -23.19
N HIS A 43 61.68 9.80 -24.47
CA HIS A 43 60.33 9.79 -25.01
C HIS A 43 59.55 8.76 -24.18
N GLY A 44 58.55 9.19 -23.40
CA GLY A 44 57.80 8.42 -22.39
C GLY A 44 57.06 7.15 -22.84
N LEU A 45 57.72 6.32 -23.65
CA LEU A 45 57.39 4.97 -24.09
C LEU A 45 57.93 3.91 -23.11
N GLU A 46 58.79 4.29 -22.16
CA GLU A 46 59.33 3.40 -21.12
C GLU A 46 58.22 2.87 -20.18
N ASN A 47 57.15 3.65 -19.99
CA ASN A 47 55.96 3.21 -19.24
C ASN A 47 55.10 2.16 -19.97
N ILE A 48 55.32 1.97 -21.27
CA ILE A 48 54.56 0.98 -22.08
C ILE A 48 55.28 -0.38 -22.07
N TYR A 49 56.59 -0.39 -21.79
CA TYR A 49 57.40 -1.61 -21.65
C TYR A 49 57.63 -2.04 -20.20
N ALA A 50 57.11 -1.31 -19.21
CA ALA A 50 57.05 -1.75 -17.81
C ALA A 50 55.94 -2.82 -17.62
N LEU A 51 56.07 -3.94 -18.33
CA LEU A 51 55.34 -5.19 -18.10
C LEU A 51 56.08 -6.11 -17.11
N GLU A 52 56.92 -5.54 -16.24
CA GLU A 52 57.59 -6.30 -15.18
C GLU A 52 57.04 -5.86 -13.83
N ASN A 53 56.51 -6.86 -13.11
CA ASN A 53 56.00 -6.83 -11.73
C ASN A 53 54.50 -6.60 -11.54
N VAL A 54 53.66 -7.25 -12.36
CA VAL A 54 52.33 -7.64 -11.86
C VAL A 54 52.54 -8.83 -10.94
N ASP A 55 52.36 -8.63 -9.63
CA ASP A 55 52.35 -9.72 -8.66
C ASP A 55 51.24 -10.72 -9.04
N ILE A 56 51.62 -11.97 -9.28
CA ILE A 56 50.69 -13.02 -9.73
C ILE A 56 49.57 -13.23 -8.68
N ASN A 57 49.81 -12.83 -7.43
CA ASN A 57 48.82 -12.83 -6.35
C ASN A 57 47.81 -11.66 -6.41
N SER A 58 48.09 -10.59 -7.15
CA SER A 58 47.14 -9.48 -7.35
C SER A 58 46.13 -9.75 -8.47
N ILE A 59 46.32 -10.83 -9.24
CA ILE A 59 45.39 -11.28 -10.28
C ILE A 59 44.32 -12.15 -9.62
N ARG A 60 43.12 -11.59 -9.39
CA ARG A 60 41.96 -12.37 -8.94
C ARG A 60 41.61 -13.41 -10.00
N ARG A 61 41.73 -14.69 -9.66
CA ARG A 61 41.22 -15.80 -10.48
C ARG A 61 39.69 -15.71 -10.56
N ILE A 62 39.17 -15.66 -11.78
CA ILE A 62 37.74 -15.84 -12.04
C ILE A 62 37.43 -17.32 -11.80
N GLY A 63 36.71 -17.61 -10.72
CA GLY A 63 36.28 -18.96 -10.37
C GLY A 63 37.27 -19.73 -9.49
N THR A 64 37.27 -19.47 -8.19
CA THR A 64 37.50 -20.47 -7.14
C THR A 64 37.11 -19.87 -5.79
N LEU A 65 36.29 -20.61 -5.04
CA LEU A 65 35.82 -20.25 -3.71
C LEU A 65 37.02 -19.98 -2.79
N SER A 66 37.05 -18.79 -2.17
CA SER A 66 38.06 -18.43 -1.17
C SER A 66 37.95 -19.36 0.05
N PRO A 67 39.06 -19.99 0.52
CA PRO A 67 39.09 -20.73 1.77
C PRO A 67 39.36 -19.76 2.91
N THR A 68 38.44 -18.83 3.15
CA THR A 68 38.42 -18.07 4.39
C THR A 68 36.97 -18.01 4.83
N ALA A 69 36.63 -18.87 5.79
CA ALA A 69 35.31 -18.91 6.38
C ALA A 69 34.91 -17.49 6.81
N PRO A 70 33.78 -16.94 6.31
CA PRO A 70 33.28 -15.70 6.86
C PRO A 70 32.95 -15.91 8.35
N PRO A 71 33.09 -14.87 9.19
CA PRO A 71 32.62 -14.95 10.57
C PRO A 71 31.15 -15.37 10.54
N PRO A 72 30.71 -16.26 11.46
CA PRO A 72 29.36 -16.81 11.40
C PRO A 72 28.38 -15.65 11.39
N LEU A 73 27.64 -15.53 10.29
CA LEU A 73 26.46 -14.69 10.15
C LEU A 73 25.50 -15.08 11.27
N LYS A 74 25.61 -14.41 12.41
CA LYS A 74 24.59 -14.46 13.46
C LYS A 74 23.30 -13.94 12.81
N ASN A 75 22.37 -14.87 12.66
CA ASN A 75 21.00 -14.67 12.22
C ASN A 75 20.83 -14.27 10.75
N LYS A 76 21.29 -15.14 9.83
CA LYS A 76 20.32 -15.53 8.79
C LYS A 76 19.17 -16.18 9.56
N LYS A 77 18.12 -15.40 9.86
CA LYS A 77 16.80 -16.03 9.98
C LYS A 77 16.65 -16.74 8.65
N GLU A 78 16.84 -18.05 8.65
CA GLU A 78 16.39 -18.90 7.57
C GLU A 78 15.01 -18.35 7.21
N LEU A 79 14.91 -17.85 5.98
CA LEU A 79 13.66 -17.44 5.39
C LEU A 79 12.90 -18.73 5.20
N PHE A 80 12.45 -19.33 6.30
CA PHE A 80 11.59 -20.49 6.30
C PHE A 80 10.35 -20.02 5.57
N THR A 81 10.27 -20.37 4.28
CA THR A 81 9.03 -20.72 3.62
C THR A 81 8.46 -21.87 4.41
N GLY A 82 7.84 -21.55 5.55
CA GLY A 82 6.87 -22.40 6.20
C GLY A 82 5.65 -22.47 5.29
N GLU A 83 5.81 -23.12 4.15
CA GLU A 83 4.73 -23.87 3.53
C GLU A 83 4.48 -25.03 4.50
N GLU A 84 3.89 -24.73 5.65
CA GLU A 84 3.07 -25.74 6.30
C GLU A 84 2.03 -26.11 5.25
N ASP A 85 2.00 -27.40 4.89
CA ASP A 85 0.98 -28.06 4.07
C ASP A 85 -0.38 -27.93 4.77
N GLU A 86 -0.83 -26.69 4.91
CA GLU A 86 -2.13 -26.32 5.40
C GLU A 86 -3.08 -26.65 4.26
N LEU A 87 -3.93 -27.65 4.49
CA LEU A 87 -4.97 -28.07 3.57
C LEU A 87 -5.81 -26.84 3.19
N ASP A 88 -5.66 -26.33 1.96
CA ASP A 88 -6.45 -25.20 1.48
C ASP A 88 -7.88 -25.66 1.21
N LEU A 89 -8.74 -25.47 2.21
CA LEU A 89 -10.18 -25.76 2.14
C LEU A 89 -10.94 -24.69 1.35
N GLY A 90 -10.25 -23.71 0.78
CA GLY A 90 -10.81 -22.62 0.00
C GLY A 90 -10.64 -21.25 0.65
N GLU A 91 -10.92 -20.21 -0.15
CA GLU A 91 -10.73 -18.80 0.23
C GLU A 91 -11.42 -18.43 1.54
N GLU A 92 -12.61 -18.98 1.80
CA GLU A 92 -13.40 -18.66 2.98
C GLU A 92 -12.85 -19.24 4.29
N PHE A 93 -11.92 -20.20 4.22
CA PHE A 93 -11.44 -20.94 5.40
C PHE A 93 -9.99 -20.61 5.77
N ARG A 94 -9.18 -20.15 4.81
CA ARG A 94 -7.74 -19.97 5.01
C ARG A 94 -7.36 -18.78 5.89
N GLY A 95 -8.18 -17.72 5.95
CA GLY A 95 -7.91 -16.55 6.81
C GLY A 95 -6.61 -15.79 6.49
N TRP A 96 -6.01 -16.04 5.33
CA TRP A 96 -4.84 -15.36 4.79
C TRP A 96 -5.00 -15.11 3.28
N ILE A 97 -4.24 -14.13 2.77
CA ILE A 97 -4.11 -13.87 1.33
C ILE A 97 -2.64 -13.92 0.91
N PRO A 98 -2.33 -14.22 -0.36
CA PRO A 98 -0.99 -14.02 -0.88
C PRO A 98 -0.59 -12.54 -0.79
N SER A 99 0.67 -12.28 -0.48
CA SER A 99 1.21 -10.92 -0.44
C SER A 99 1.08 -10.21 -1.79
N PHE A 100 0.82 -8.91 -1.77
CA PHE A 100 0.84 -8.05 -2.96
C PHE A 100 2.26 -7.63 -3.34
N ILE A 101 3.24 -7.78 -2.45
CA ILE A 101 4.62 -7.34 -2.66
C ILE A 101 5.27 -7.99 -3.89
N PRO A 102 5.12 -9.29 -4.14
CA PRO A 102 5.65 -9.89 -5.35
C PRO A 102 5.09 -9.27 -6.64
N LYS A 103 3.89 -8.68 -6.61
CA LYS A 103 3.26 -8.00 -7.76
C LYS A 103 3.75 -6.56 -7.95
N VAL A 104 4.47 -5.99 -6.98
CA VAL A 104 4.96 -4.61 -7.05
C VAL A 104 6.02 -4.49 -8.15
N PRO A 105 5.97 -3.45 -8.99
CA PRO A 105 6.93 -3.29 -10.08
C PRO A 105 8.29 -2.77 -9.58
N ILE A 106 9.35 -3.07 -10.32
CA ILE A 106 10.73 -2.74 -9.93
C ILE A 106 11.01 -1.24 -9.76
N GLN A 107 10.20 -0.38 -10.39
CA GLN A 107 10.27 1.08 -10.31
C GLN A 107 10.21 1.62 -8.87
N VAL A 108 9.57 0.87 -7.96
CA VAL A 108 9.48 1.24 -6.54
C VAL A 108 10.84 1.22 -5.84
N LEU A 109 11.79 0.42 -6.33
CA LEU A 109 13.14 0.34 -5.75
C LEU A 109 14.00 1.56 -6.10
N GLU A 110 13.53 2.42 -7.01
CA GLU A 110 14.24 3.64 -7.44
C GLU A 110 15.68 3.34 -7.91
N LEU A 111 15.87 2.27 -8.67
CA LEU A 111 17.16 1.89 -9.24
C LEU A 111 17.64 2.95 -10.24
N SER A 112 18.93 2.91 -10.58
CA SER A 112 19.44 3.75 -11.67
C SER A 112 18.69 3.43 -12.98
N LYS A 113 18.42 4.47 -13.79
CA LYS A 113 17.69 4.32 -15.06
C LYS A 113 18.28 3.24 -15.98
N TYR A 114 19.59 3.07 -15.91
CA TYR A 114 20.31 2.05 -16.66
C TYR A 114 19.95 0.64 -16.19
N ILE A 115 20.01 0.38 -14.87
CA ILE A 115 19.66 -0.91 -14.28
C ILE A 115 18.19 -1.23 -14.53
N GLU A 116 17.30 -0.26 -14.33
CA GLU A 116 15.87 -0.44 -14.57
C GLU A 116 15.59 -0.88 -16.01
N LYS A 117 16.17 -0.18 -17.00
CA LYS A 117 16.03 -0.53 -18.41
C LYS A 117 16.56 -1.94 -18.70
N ALA A 118 17.72 -2.29 -18.17
CA ALA A 118 18.30 -3.62 -18.34
C ALA A 118 17.40 -4.73 -17.74
N LEU A 119 16.79 -4.50 -16.58
CA LEU A 119 15.87 -5.47 -15.96
C LEU A 119 14.57 -5.63 -16.78
N LEU A 120 14.02 -4.53 -17.29
CA LEU A 120 12.83 -4.54 -18.13
C LEU A 120 13.06 -5.26 -19.46
N GLU A 121 14.21 -5.04 -20.10
CA GLU A 121 14.61 -5.72 -21.35
C GLU A 121 14.73 -7.24 -21.18
N ASN A 122 15.08 -7.70 -19.97
CA ASN A 122 15.20 -9.11 -19.64
C ASN A 122 13.94 -9.70 -19.00
N GLY A 123 12.81 -8.98 -19.10
CA GLY A 123 11.50 -9.46 -18.66
C GLY A 123 11.28 -9.49 -17.15
N LYS A 124 12.23 -9.00 -16.34
CA LYS A 124 12.09 -8.90 -14.88
C LYS A 124 11.36 -7.60 -14.56
N LYS A 125 10.04 -7.68 -14.36
CA LYS A 125 9.17 -6.50 -14.21
C LYS A 125 8.74 -6.25 -12.77
N THR A 126 8.73 -7.29 -11.95
CA THR A 126 8.21 -7.24 -10.58
C THR A 126 9.25 -7.60 -9.52
N ILE A 127 8.99 -7.22 -8.27
CA ILE A 127 9.80 -7.62 -7.10
C ILE A 127 9.78 -9.14 -6.92
N GLY A 128 8.66 -9.80 -7.27
CA GLY A 128 8.58 -11.26 -7.31
C GLY A 128 9.58 -11.89 -8.26
N ASP A 129 9.81 -11.27 -9.42
CA ASP A 129 10.79 -11.76 -10.40
C ASP A 129 12.23 -11.62 -9.91
N LEU A 130 12.53 -10.55 -9.15
CA LEU A 130 13.86 -10.31 -8.57
C LEU A 130 14.15 -11.23 -7.37
N THR A 131 13.14 -11.52 -6.55
CA THR A 131 13.29 -12.41 -5.39
C THR A 131 13.44 -13.88 -5.76
N LYS A 132 12.86 -14.29 -6.91
CA LYS A 132 13.01 -15.63 -7.47
C LYS A 132 14.25 -15.78 -8.36
N ALA A 133 14.84 -14.67 -8.82
CA ALA A 133 16.01 -14.71 -9.69
C ALA A 133 17.24 -15.20 -8.91
N SER A 134 17.96 -16.15 -9.48
CA SER A 134 19.26 -16.57 -8.98
C SER A 134 20.33 -15.53 -9.31
N ILE A 135 21.44 -15.48 -8.56
CA ILE A 135 22.59 -14.62 -8.91
C ILE A 135 23.09 -14.92 -10.33
N ASP A 136 22.95 -16.18 -10.77
CA ASP A 136 23.36 -16.66 -12.09
C ASP A 136 22.48 -16.08 -13.22
N ASP A 137 21.20 -15.75 -12.95
CA ASP A 137 20.33 -15.06 -13.92
C ASP A 137 20.90 -13.69 -14.31
N PHE A 138 21.68 -13.07 -13.41
CA PHE A 138 22.24 -11.74 -13.63
C PHE A 138 23.63 -11.75 -14.26
N VAL A 139 24.33 -12.89 -14.25
CA VAL A 139 25.68 -13.04 -14.81
C VAL A 139 25.69 -12.83 -16.33
N PHE A 140 24.57 -13.15 -17.00
CA PHE A 140 24.42 -13.00 -18.45
C PHE A 140 23.88 -11.62 -18.89
N LEU A 141 23.60 -10.72 -17.94
CA LEU A 141 23.06 -9.39 -18.25
C LEU A 141 24.17 -8.45 -18.73
N ARG A 142 24.18 -8.20 -20.04
CA ARG A 142 25.18 -7.35 -20.70
C ARG A 142 25.17 -5.95 -20.07
N GLY A 143 26.26 -5.61 -19.37
CA GLY A 143 26.49 -4.29 -18.78
C GLY A 143 26.02 -4.11 -17.33
N ILE A 144 25.49 -5.16 -16.69
CA ILE A 144 25.30 -5.17 -15.23
C ILE A 144 26.58 -5.67 -14.58
N GLY A 145 27.37 -4.75 -14.02
CA GLY A 145 28.55 -5.09 -13.22
C GLY A 145 28.20 -5.45 -11.78
N GLN A 146 29.21 -5.93 -11.03
CA GLN A 146 29.07 -6.29 -9.61
C GLN A 146 28.49 -5.15 -8.76
N GLY A 147 28.90 -3.90 -8.99
CA GLY A 147 28.38 -2.74 -8.25
C GLY A 147 26.87 -2.49 -8.46
N HIS A 148 26.35 -2.80 -9.65
CA HIS A 148 24.91 -2.72 -9.92
C HIS A 148 24.14 -3.82 -9.18
N LEU A 149 24.72 -5.02 -9.08
CA LEU A 149 24.11 -6.13 -8.33
C LEU A 149 24.07 -5.85 -6.82
N GLU A 150 25.13 -5.25 -6.29
CA GLU A 150 25.16 -4.80 -4.90
C GLU A 150 24.12 -3.70 -4.64
N GLU A 151 23.91 -2.77 -5.59
CA GLU A 151 22.85 -1.77 -5.49
C GLU A 151 21.45 -2.40 -5.46
N ILE A 152 21.17 -3.33 -6.40
CA ILE A 152 19.89 -4.05 -6.47
C ILE A 152 19.64 -4.80 -5.17
N ASN A 153 20.60 -5.61 -4.71
CA ASN A 153 20.45 -6.39 -3.49
C ASN A 153 20.26 -5.50 -2.26
N ARG A 154 21.01 -4.40 -2.14
CA ARG A 154 20.87 -3.48 -1.01
C ARG A 154 19.48 -2.83 -0.98
N LYS A 155 18.99 -2.32 -2.12
CA LYS A 155 17.67 -1.68 -2.21
C LYS A 155 16.54 -2.68 -2.05
N LEU A 156 16.67 -3.88 -2.63
CA LEU A 156 15.72 -4.96 -2.49
C LEU A 156 15.62 -5.42 -1.03
N ASN A 157 16.75 -5.70 -0.38
CA ASN A 157 16.77 -6.12 1.02
C ASN A 157 16.20 -5.03 1.93
N SER A 158 16.58 -3.76 1.74
CA SER A 158 16.00 -2.65 2.51
C SER A 158 14.48 -2.53 2.34
N TYR A 159 13.96 -2.77 1.13
CA TYR A 159 12.53 -2.77 0.87
C TYR A 159 11.80 -3.96 1.53
N LEU A 160 12.45 -5.13 1.59
CA LEU A 160 11.89 -6.38 2.12
C LEU A 160 12.04 -6.55 3.64
N GLU A 161 12.98 -5.87 4.29
CA GLU A 161 13.33 -6.02 5.72
C GLU A 161 12.14 -5.99 6.68
N SER A 162 11.07 -5.28 6.33
CA SER A 162 9.85 -5.14 7.14
C SER A 162 8.62 -5.83 6.56
N ARG A 163 8.75 -6.61 5.48
CA ARG A 163 7.59 -7.06 4.70
C ARG A 163 7.59 -8.57 4.41
N SER A 164 6.40 -9.17 4.44
CA SER A 164 6.20 -10.61 4.19
C SER A 164 5.86 -10.91 2.73
N LEU A 165 6.64 -11.80 2.10
CA LEU A 165 6.46 -12.22 0.71
C LEU A 165 5.44 -13.36 0.53
N GLY A 166 5.15 -14.11 1.59
CA GLY A 166 4.27 -15.28 1.56
C GLY A 166 2.82 -15.01 1.97
N LYS A 167 2.25 -15.89 2.79
CA LYS A 167 0.89 -15.80 3.33
C LYS A 167 0.78 -14.62 4.32
N CYS A 168 -0.21 -13.74 4.10
CA CYS A 168 -0.45 -12.56 4.92
C CYS A 168 -1.83 -12.63 5.61
N LYS A 169 -1.85 -12.49 6.94
CA LYS A 169 -3.10 -12.35 7.74
C LYS A 169 -3.69 -10.94 7.70
N LYS A 170 -2.93 -9.98 7.16
CA LYS A 170 -3.31 -8.58 6.97
C LYS A 170 -3.10 -8.18 5.52
N VAL A 171 -3.91 -7.24 5.05
CA VAL A 171 -3.87 -6.72 3.69
C VAL A 171 -2.92 -5.52 3.65
N ASP A 172 -1.88 -5.60 2.82
CA ASP A 172 -1.01 -4.45 2.52
C ASP A 172 -1.59 -3.66 1.34
N PHE A 173 -2.55 -2.79 1.64
CA PHE A 173 -3.19 -1.91 0.66
C PHE A 173 -2.20 -0.96 -0.02
N LEU A 174 -1.10 -0.59 0.65
CA LEU A 174 -0.09 0.28 0.06
C LEU A 174 0.74 -0.47 -0.99
N ALA A 175 1.19 -1.69 -0.69
CA ALA A 175 1.85 -2.53 -1.69
C ALA A 175 0.91 -2.82 -2.87
N TRP A 176 -0.38 -3.05 -2.61
CA TRP A 176 -1.36 -3.23 -3.66
C TRP A 176 -1.48 -1.98 -4.54
N LEU A 177 -1.60 -0.79 -3.95
CA LEU A 177 -1.63 0.47 -4.71
C LEU A 177 -0.33 0.73 -5.48
N GLN A 178 0.83 0.44 -4.89
CA GLN A 178 2.12 0.53 -5.56
C GLN A 178 2.18 -0.37 -6.79
N SER A 179 1.58 -1.57 -6.73
CA SER A 179 1.51 -2.48 -7.87
C SER A 179 0.76 -1.89 -9.08
N LEU A 180 -0.14 -0.94 -8.84
CA LEU A 180 -0.95 -0.27 -9.87
C LEU A 180 -0.29 1.00 -10.40
N VAL A 181 0.23 1.84 -9.51
CA VAL A 181 0.64 3.22 -9.83
C VAL A 181 2.12 3.35 -10.16
N ALA A 182 2.99 2.49 -9.63
CA ALA A 182 4.44 2.73 -9.68
C ALA A 182 5.08 2.60 -11.07
N THR A 183 4.36 2.10 -12.07
CA THR A 183 4.81 2.10 -13.48
C THR A 183 4.69 3.47 -14.15
N GLN A 184 3.97 4.40 -13.54
CA GLN A 184 3.64 5.71 -14.11
C GLN A 184 4.66 6.77 -13.70
N GLU A 185 4.65 7.90 -14.42
CA GLU A 185 5.55 9.02 -14.12
C GLU A 185 5.28 9.59 -12.72
N ARG A 186 6.34 9.73 -11.90
CA ARG A 186 6.24 10.09 -10.47
C ARG A 186 5.44 11.37 -10.21
N LYS A 187 5.65 12.42 -11.02
CA LYS A 187 4.95 13.71 -10.86
C LYS A 187 3.45 13.56 -11.10
N LYS A 188 3.06 12.83 -12.15
CA LYS A 188 1.65 12.60 -12.49
C LYS A 188 0.98 11.65 -11.49
N ALA A 189 1.70 10.60 -11.06
CA ALA A 189 1.26 9.71 -9.99
C ALA A 189 1.02 10.45 -8.67
N TYR A 190 1.92 11.37 -8.28
CA TYR A 190 1.73 12.19 -7.09
C TYR A 190 0.49 13.10 -7.20
N ALA A 191 0.31 13.76 -8.35
CA ALA A 191 -0.86 14.61 -8.60
C ALA A 191 -2.18 13.82 -8.50
N LEU A 192 -2.18 12.55 -8.93
CA LEU A 192 -3.31 11.63 -8.82
C LEU A 192 -3.60 11.21 -7.37
N LEU A 193 -2.56 11.03 -6.53
CA LEU A 193 -2.69 10.53 -5.17
C LEU A 193 -2.98 11.62 -4.12
N GLU A 194 -2.70 12.88 -4.46
CA GLU A 194 -2.91 14.03 -3.59
C GLU A 194 -4.35 14.16 -3.05
N PRO A 195 -5.42 14.01 -3.84
CA PRO A 195 -6.80 14.13 -3.35
C PRO A 195 -7.17 13.09 -2.29
N TYR A 196 -6.44 11.97 -2.22
CA TYR A 196 -6.72 10.85 -1.32
C TYR A 196 -5.81 10.83 -0.08
N ASN A 197 -4.95 11.84 0.09
CA ASN A 197 -3.90 11.88 1.13
C ASN A 197 -2.92 10.70 1.06
N LEU A 198 -2.63 10.20 -0.15
CA LEU A 198 -1.74 9.06 -0.41
C LEU A 198 -0.36 9.48 -0.95
N THR A 199 0.04 10.72 -0.68
CA THR A 199 1.28 11.34 -1.19
C THR A 199 2.55 10.74 -0.59
N GLU A 200 2.45 10.08 0.56
CA GLU A 200 3.58 9.41 1.23
C GLU A 200 4.18 8.26 0.41
N LEU A 201 3.45 7.75 -0.60
CA LEU A 201 3.91 6.69 -1.48
C LEU A 201 5.04 7.10 -2.42
N PHE A 202 5.12 8.38 -2.79
CA PHE A 202 6.14 8.91 -3.69
C PHE A 202 6.73 10.19 -3.10
N VAL A 203 7.97 10.12 -2.63
CA VAL A 203 8.66 11.31 -2.10
C VAL A 203 9.20 12.12 -3.28
N LEU A 204 8.51 13.21 -3.59
CA LEU A 204 9.00 14.20 -4.55
C LEU A 204 10.02 15.15 -3.92
N SER A 205 10.97 15.58 -4.74
CA SER A 205 11.92 16.63 -4.36
C SER A 205 11.22 17.99 -4.17
N PRO A 206 11.78 18.92 -3.39
CA PRO A 206 11.17 20.22 -3.14
C PRO A 206 10.87 21.02 -4.42
N SER A 207 11.74 20.96 -5.43
CA SER A 207 11.55 21.61 -6.73
C SER A 207 10.35 21.06 -7.48
N GLU A 208 10.16 19.74 -7.49
CA GLU A 208 9.02 19.09 -8.16
C GLU A 208 7.70 19.41 -7.47
N LYS A 209 7.70 19.57 -6.15
CA LYS A 209 6.52 20.04 -5.40
C LYS A 209 6.14 21.47 -5.76
N VAL A 210 7.11 22.35 -6.00
CA VAL A 210 6.86 23.73 -6.44
C VAL A 210 6.30 23.75 -7.84
N GLU A 211 6.86 22.97 -8.76
CA GLU A 211 6.33 22.82 -10.13
C GLU A 211 4.88 22.33 -10.13
N LEU A 212 4.55 21.34 -9.30
CA LEU A 212 3.17 20.84 -9.19
C LEU A 212 2.18 21.90 -8.65
N ARG A 213 2.63 22.77 -7.76
CA ARG A 213 1.80 23.88 -7.23
C ARG A 213 1.59 25.00 -8.25
N GLN A 214 2.53 25.17 -9.18
CA GLN A 214 2.47 26.22 -10.21
C GLN A 214 1.68 25.79 -11.45
N LEU A 215 1.31 24.51 -11.58
CA LEU A 215 0.45 24.03 -12.66
C LEU A 215 -0.96 24.59 -12.56
N SER A 216 -1.57 24.88 -13.72
CA SER A 216 -3.00 25.17 -13.79
C SER A 216 -3.83 23.93 -13.44
N LEU A 217 -5.03 24.15 -12.91
CA LEU A 217 -5.96 23.08 -12.56
C LEU A 217 -6.29 22.19 -13.77
N GLU A 218 -6.45 22.79 -14.94
CA GLU A 218 -6.74 22.09 -16.20
C GLU A 218 -5.62 21.12 -16.59
N LYS A 219 -4.37 21.58 -16.59
CA LYS A 219 -3.21 20.72 -16.90
C LYS A 219 -3.03 19.59 -15.89
N LYS A 220 -3.35 19.85 -14.63
CA LYS A 220 -3.32 18.82 -13.59
C LYS A 220 -4.38 17.75 -13.84
N GLN A 221 -5.58 18.14 -14.24
CA GLN A 221 -6.65 17.19 -14.63
C GLN A 221 -6.27 16.38 -15.87
N GLU A 222 -5.65 17.00 -16.88
CA GLU A 222 -5.14 16.29 -18.05
C GLU A 222 -4.12 15.22 -17.68
N TRP A 223 -3.15 15.55 -16.80
CA TRP A 223 -2.16 14.59 -16.31
C TRP A 223 -2.81 13.43 -15.55
N ILE A 224 -3.80 13.72 -14.71
CA ILE A 224 -4.55 12.71 -13.97
C ILE A 224 -5.28 11.78 -14.95
N GLN A 225 -5.98 12.33 -15.95
CA GLN A 225 -6.72 11.54 -16.91
C GLN A 225 -5.80 10.65 -17.76
N GLU A 226 -4.64 11.17 -18.17
CA GLU A 226 -3.64 10.40 -18.91
C GLU A 226 -3.17 9.17 -18.11
N VAL A 227 -2.88 9.37 -16.81
CA VAL A 227 -2.45 8.27 -15.92
C VAL A 227 -3.57 7.27 -15.70
N VAL A 228 -4.80 7.75 -15.43
CA VAL A 228 -5.97 6.88 -15.23
C VAL A 228 -6.23 6.03 -16.47
N ASN A 229 -6.15 6.60 -17.68
CA ASN A 229 -6.36 5.85 -18.92
C ASN A 229 -5.30 4.75 -19.12
N LYS A 230 -4.05 4.99 -18.72
CA LYS A 230 -2.96 4.00 -18.80
C LYS A 230 -3.07 2.90 -17.73
N MET A 231 -3.53 3.27 -16.53
CA MET A 231 -3.59 2.38 -15.38
C MET A 231 -4.88 1.54 -15.36
N ALA A 232 -6.04 2.16 -15.60
CA ALA A 232 -7.36 1.54 -15.48
C ALA A 232 -7.81 0.86 -16.78
N THR A 233 -6.92 0.07 -17.39
CA THR A 233 -7.27 -0.78 -18.54
C THR A 233 -8.32 -1.82 -18.15
N PRO A 234 -9.17 -2.31 -19.07
CA PRO A 234 -10.21 -3.28 -18.75
C PRO A 234 -9.68 -4.55 -18.05
N LEU A 235 -8.53 -5.05 -18.51
CA LEU A 235 -7.86 -6.20 -17.89
C LEU A 235 -7.39 -5.88 -16.46
N GLN A 236 -6.87 -4.68 -16.22
CA GLN A 236 -6.43 -4.28 -14.89
C GLN A 236 -7.62 -4.07 -13.94
N LYS A 237 -8.72 -3.49 -14.44
CA LYS A 237 -9.98 -3.38 -13.67
C LYS A 237 -10.49 -4.74 -13.23
N GLN A 238 -10.50 -5.73 -14.12
CA GLN A 238 -10.88 -7.10 -13.78
C GLN A 238 -9.98 -7.69 -12.68
N ARG A 239 -8.65 -7.56 -12.82
CA ARG A 239 -7.71 -8.05 -11.80
C ARG A 239 -7.90 -7.40 -10.43
N VAL A 240 -8.15 -6.09 -10.40
CA VAL A 240 -8.42 -5.36 -9.14
C VAL A 240 -9.74 -5.82 -8.51
N LEU A 241 -10.74 -6.12 -9.33
CA LEU A 241 -12.02 -6.67 -8.87
C LEU A 241 -11.84 -8.07 -8.28
N GLU A 242 -11.08 -8.94 -8.93
CA GLU A 242 -10.73 -10.28 -8.43
C GLU A 242 -9.94 -10.22 -7.11
N ASP A 243 -8.92 -9.35 -7.05
CA ASP A 243 -8.13 -9.13 -5.83
C ASP A 243 -9.00 -8.62 -4.67
N MET A 244 -9.96 -7.72 -4.94
CA MET A 244 -10.90 -7.24 -3.93
C MET A 244 -11.89 -8.33 -3.52
N GLN A 245 -12.43 -9.09 -4.46
CA GLN A 245 -13.30 -10.23 -4.18
C GLN A 245 -12.63 -11.23 -3.25
N LEU A 246 -11.34 -11.50 -3.47
CA LEU A 246 -10.52 -12.35 -2.62
C LEU A 246 -10.45 -11.82 -1.18
N ILE A 247 -10.24 -10.51 -1.02
CA ILE A 247 -10.22 -9.86 0.31
C ILE A 247 -11.57 -10.07 1.02
N PHE A 248 -12.69 -9.90 0.31
CA PHE A 248 -14.03 -10.09 0.89
C PHE A 248 -14.30 -11.55 1.26
N ASN A 249 -13.96 -12.49 0.39
CA ASN A 249 -14.14 -13.92 0.62
C ASN A 249 -13.31 -14.42 1.81
N VAL A 250 -12.09 -13.93 1.97
CA VAL A 250 -11.20 -14.38 3.06
C VAL A 250 -11.49 -13.68 4.39
N PHE A 251 -11.71 -12.36 4.38
CA PHE A 251 -11.70 -11.57 5.63
C PHE A 251 -13.06 -11.05 6.09
N PHE A 252 -14.00 -10.86 5.17
CA PHE A 252 -15.31 -10.28 5.44
C PHE A 252 -16.39 -11.35 5.58
N LYS A 253 -16.66 -12.14 4.54
CA LYS A 253 -17.74 -13.15 4.57
C LYS A 253 -17.63 -14.11 5.76
N PRO A 254 -16.46 -14.71 6.07
CA PRO A 254 -16.33 -15.62 7.21
C PRO A 254 -16.46 -14.91 8.55
N TRP A 255 -16.16 -13.61 8.60
CA TRP A 255 -16.33 -12.78 9.79
C TRP A 255 -17.79 -12.39 10.00
N ILE A 256 -18.52 -12.07 8.93
CA ILE A 256 -19.96 -11.78 8.96
C ILE A 256 -20.75 -13.03 9.37
N ARG A 257 -20.49 -14.19 8.75
CA ARG A 257 -21.17 -15.46 9.09
C ARG A 257 -21.03 -15.83 10.56
N ARG A 258 -19.83 -15.70 11.12
CA ARG A 258 -19.58 -15.96 12.56
C ARG A 258 -20.37 -15.05 13.51
N ARG A 259 -20.91 -13.93 13.02
CA ARG A 259 -21.71 -12.98 13.79
C ARG A 259 -23.21 -13.12 13.52
N GLY A 260 -23.65 -14.16 12.83
CA GLY A 260 -25.04 -14.32 12.40
C GLY A 260 -25.34 -13.55 11.11
N GLY A 261 -24.46 -13.60 10.11
CA GLY A 261 -24.83 -13.32 8.73
C GLY A 261 -24.99 -11.87 8.29
N ILE A 262 -25.06 -10.91 9.23
CA ILE A 262 -25.27 -9.49 8.96
C ILE A 262 -24.23 -8.57 9.63
N ALA A 263 -23.92 -7.45 8.98
CA ALA A 263 -23.06 -6.40 9.50
C ALA A 263 -23.47 -5.01 8.99
N THR A 264 -23.25 -3.99 9.80
CA THR A 264 -23.46 -2.58 9.41
C THR A 264 -22.28 -2.02 8.63
N ARG A 265 -22.52 -0.95 7.87
CA ARG A 265 -21.48 -0.21 7.15
C ARG A 265 -20.33 0.21 8.07
N HIS A 266 -20.66 0.73 9.24
CA HIS A 266 -19.67 1.17 10.22
C HIS A 266 -18.76 0.03 10.67
N GLU A 267 -19.34 -1.13 11.01
CA GLU A 267 -18.57 -2.30 11.41
C GLU A 267 -17.68 -2.84 10.28
N LEU A 268 -18.15 -2.79 9.03
CA LEU A 268 -17.38 -3.19 7.86
C LEU A 268 -16.18 -2.27 7.62
N ILE A 269 -16.36 -0.96 7.79
CA ILE A 269 -15.25 0.02 7.70
C ILE A 269 -14.24 -0.22 8.82
N GLU A 270 -14.70 -0.44 10.06
CA GLU A 270 -13.82 -0.77 11.18
C GLU A 270 -13.06 -2.08 10.91
N ARG A 271 -13.74 -3.08 10.34
CA ARG A 271 -13.12 -4.35 9.94
C ARG A 271 -12.05 -4.13 8.88
N MET A 272 -12.30 -3.30 7.87
CA MET A 272 -11.34 -2.92 6.83
C MET A 272 -10.05 -2.33 7.44
N GLN A 273 -10.21 -1.42 8.41
CA GLN A 273 -9.06 -0.84 9.13
C GLN A 273 -8.29 -1.89 9.93
N ARG A 274 -8.98 -2.83 10.59
CA ARG A 274 -8.35 -3.88 11.40
C ARG A 274 -7.55 -4.88 10.56
N ILE A 275 -8.03 -5.22 9.37
CA ILE A 275 -7.32 -6.15 8.47
C ILE A 275 -6.20 -5.45 7.68
N SER A 276 -6.21 -4.12 7.60
CA SER A 276 -5.14 -3.37 6.96
C SER A 276 -3.82 -3.47 7.73
N ALA A 277 -2.72 -3.68 7.02
CA ALA A 277 -1.37 -3.53 7.57
C ALA A 277 -1.10 -2.08 8.00
N ASN A 278 -1.65 -1.10 7.26
CA ASN A 278 -1.60 0.32 7.58
C ASN A 278 -3.03 0.86 7.84
N LYS A 279 -3.40 1.01 9.12
CA LYS A 279 -4.76 1.40 9.52
C LYS A 279 -5.20 2.74 8.95
N ALA A 280 -4.30 3.72 8.89
CA ALA A 280 -4.63 5.07 8.46
C ALA A 280 -4.92 5.15 6.95
N MET A 281 -4.17 4.39 6.15
CA MET A 281 -4.19 4.52 4.69
C MET A 281 -5.14 3.55 3.99
N GLY A 282 -5.58 2.47 4.66
CA GLY A 282 -6.41 1.44 4.04
C GLY A 282 -7.70 1.99 3.41
N ILE A 283 -8.42 2.86 4.12
CA ILE A 283 -9.67 3.46 3.61
C ILE A 283 -9.37 4.40 2.42
N SER A 284 -8.32 5.21 2.51
CA SER A 284 -7.94 6.10 1.40
C SER A 284 -7.62 5.32 0.13
N VAL A 285 -6.95 4.17 0.24
CA VAL A 285 -6.69 3.29 -0.91
C VAL A 285 -7.99 2.71 -1.46
N VAL A 286 -8.91 2.25 -0.61
CA VAL A 286 -10.21 1.73 -1.05
C VAL A 286 -11.01 2.81 -1.79
N ASN A 287 -11.02 4.05 -1.27
CA ASN A 287 -11.67 5.19 -1.95
C ASN A 287 -11.05 5.47 -3.32
N PHE A 288 -9.71 5.43 -3.42
CA PHE A 288 -9.01 5.55 -4.70
C PHE A 288 -9.44 4.46 -5.69
N LEU A 289 -9.52 3.21 -5.24
CA LEU A 289 -9.95 2.08 -6.08
C LEU A 289 -11.41 2.24 -6.51
N GLN A 290 -12.28 2.68 -5.62
CA GLN A 290 -13.68 2.94 -5.92
C GLN A 290 -13.84 3.97 -7.04
N THR A 291 -13.13 5.09 -6.97
CA THR A 291 -13.23 6.14 -7.99
C THR A 291 -12.67 5.71 -9.35
N HIS A 292 -11.54 5.00 -9.38
CA HIS A 292 -10.82 4.75 -10.63
C HIS A 292 -11.01 3.36 -11.24
N PHE A 293 -11.37 2.35 -10.44
CA PHE A 293 -11.49 0.96 -10.89
C PHE A 293 -12.91 0.40 -10.79
N PHE A 294 -13.74 0.91 -9.87
CA PHE A 294 -15.11 0.43 -9.66
C PHE A 294 -16.19 1.37 -10.20
N ASP A 295 -15.83 2.30 -11.08
CA ASP A 295 -16.74 3.28 -11.69
C ASP A 295 -17.59 4.03 -10.66
N SER A 296 -16.97 4.39 -9.52
CA SER A 296 -17.59 5.05 -8.36
C SER A 296 -18.65 4.25 -7.61
N LYS A 297 -18.85 2.97 -7.94
CA LYS A 297 -19.75 2.08 -7.19
C LYS A 297 -19.15 1.75 -5.82
N ASP A 298 -19.99 1.73 -4.80
CA ASP A 298 -19.56 1.36 -3.44
C ASP A 298 -18.99 -0.05 -3.41
N CYS A 299 -17.78 -0.20 -2.87
CA CYS A 299 -17.12 -1.49 -2.82
C CYS A 299 -17.91 -2.51 -1.98
N LEU A 300 -18.60 -2.07 -0.92
CA LEU A 300 -19.37 -2.97 -0.07
C LEU A 300 -20.53 -3.60 -0.84
N SER A 301 -21.29 -2.81 -1.59
CA SER A 301 -22.44 -3.30 -2.38
C SER A 301 -22.04 -4.12 -3.60
N LEU A 302 -20.78 -4.05 -4.06
CA LEU A 302 -20.28 -4.93 -5.11
C LEU A 302 -20.00 -6.35 -4.64
N PHE A 303 -19.59 -6.54 -3.38
CA PHE A 303 -19.14 -7.83 -2.87
C PHE A 303 -20.04 -8.41 -1.76
N LEU A 304 -20.95 -7.60 -1.21
CA LEU A 304 -21.96 -7.97 -0.23
C LEU A 304 -23.33 -7.51 -0.72
N GLN A 305 -24.40 -8.11 -0.20
CA GLN A 305 -25.76 -7.75 -0.54
C GLN A 305 -26.31 -6.78 0.51
N GLU A 306 -26.68 -5.58 0.09
CA GLU A 306 -27.36 -4.61 0.95
C GLU A 306 -28.83 -5.05 1.15
N ILE A 307 -29.23 -5.23 2.41
CA ILE A 307 -30.59 -5.67 2.77
C ILE A 307 -31.48 -4.46 3.05
N GLU A 308 -30.94 -3.52 3.81
CA GLU A 308 -31.57 -2.27 4.23
C GLU A 308 -30.47 -1.21 4.31
N GLU A 309 -30.84 0.07 4.42
CA GLU A 309 -29.90 1.20 4.44
C GLU A 309 -28.75 0.95 5.43
N GLU A 310 -27.51 0.90 4.92
CA GLU A 310 -26.28 0.63 5.66
C GLU A 310 -26.14 -0.77 6.31
N ILE A 311 -27.00 -1.74 5.97
CA ILE A 311 -26.95 -3.12 6.47
C ILE A 311 -26.65 -4.09 5.32
N TYR A 312 -25.61 -4.91 5.51
CA TYR A 312 -25.14 -5.85 4.50
C TYR A 312 -25.13 -7.29 5.02
N ALA A 313 -25.42 -8.23 4.13
CA ALA A 313 -25.31 -9.67 4.34
C ALA A 313 -24.34 -10.32 3.34
N CYS A 314 -23.83 -11.48 3.74
CA CYS A 314 -22.91 -12.28 2.92
C CYS A 314 -23.57 -13.40 2.12
N ASP A 315 -24.81 -13.81 2.46
CA ASP A 315 -25.52 -14.91 1.82
C ASP A 315 -27.04 -14.70 1.88
N HIS A 316 -27.75 -15.36 0.95
CA HIS A 316 -29.20 -15.22 0.81
C HIS A 316 -29.98 -15.73 2.03
N HIS A 317 -29.45 -16.72 2.74
CA HIS A 317 -30.08 -17.26 3.95
C HIS A 317 -30.19 -16.18 5.03
N SER A 318 -29.11 -15.46 5.30
CA SER A 318 -29.08 -14.35 6.26
C SER A 318 -30.07 -13.23 5.90
N ILE A 319 -30.30 -13.00 4.60
CA ILE A 319 -31.29 -12.02 4.11
C ILE A 319 -32.71 -12.48 4.40
N GLN A 320 -33.00 -13.75 4.18
CA GLN A 320 -34.31 -14.33 4.48
C GLN A 320 -34.61 -14.27 5.98
N GLU A 321 -33.65 -14.68 6.83
CA GLU A 321 -33.80 -14.59 8.29
C GLU A 321 -34.08 -13.16 8.75
N TYR A 322 -33.32 -12.19 8.21
CA TYR A 322 -33.53 -10.78 8.50
C TYR A 322 -34.94 -10.33 8.09
N GLY A 323 -35.35 -10.62 6.86
CA GLY A 323 -36.66 -10.24 6.33
C GLY A 323 -37.82 -10.85 7.11
N GLU A 324 -37.70 -12.13 7.51
CA GLU A 324 -38.69 -12.81 8.34
C GLU A 324 -38.85 -12.11 9.69
N ILE A 325 -37.76 -11.86 10.40
CA ILE A 325 -37.81 -11.20 11.72
C ILE A 325 -38.39 -9.79 11.61
N ILE A 326 -37.95 -8.99 10.63
CA ILE A 326 -38.46 -7.62 10.43
C ILE A 326 -39.94 -7.62 10.05
N SER A 327 -40.38 -8.49 9.15
CA SER A 327 -41.79 -8.58 8.75
C SER A 327 -42.69 -8.97 9.93
N LYS A 328 -42.24 -9.91 10.78
CA LYS A 328 -42.95 -10.29 12.01
C LYS A 328 -42.99 -9.15 13.02
N ALA A 329 -41.87 -8.48 13.27
CA ALA A 329 -41.84 -7.32 14.17
C ALA A 329 -42.76 -6.19 13.68
N LEU A 330 -42.77 -5.90 12.38
CA LEU A 330 -43.63 -4.88 11.77
C LEU A 330 -45.12 -5.17 11.91
N SER A 331 -45.53 -6.45 11.94
CA SER A 331 -46.95 -6.83 12.06
C SER A 331 -47.61 -6.32 13.36
N TYR A 332 -46.82 -6.03 14.40
CA TYR A 332 -47.29 -5.47 15.66
C TYR A 332 -47.53 -3.94 15.60
N PHE A 333 -47.01 -3.23 14.59
CA PHE A 333 -47.09 -1.77 14.44
C PHE A 333 -48.18 -1.33 13.45
N TYR A 334 -49.45 -1.57 13.82
CA TYR A 334 -50.62 -1.23 12.99
C TYR A 334 -51.09 0.22 13.12
N LYS A 335 -50.44 1.05 13.95
CA LYS A 335 -50.64 2.53 14.03
C LYS A 335 -49.30 3.24 14.31
N PRO A 336 -49.12 4.49 13.83
CA PRO A 336 -47.84 5.21 13.93
C PRO A 336 -47.46 5.70 15.34
N SER A 337 -48.40 5.69 16.31
CA SER A 337 -48.15 6.15 17.69
C SER A 337 -47.99 5.00 18.68
N ILE A 338 -47.69 3.80 18.19
CA ILE A 338 -47.51 2.61 19.03
C ILE A 338 -46.07 2.53 19.51
N TYR A 339 -45.91 2.37 20.82
CA TYR A 339 -44.65 2.11 21.48
C TYR A 339 -44.77 0.79 22.23
N TYR A 340 -43.76 -0.06 22.08
CA TYR A 340 -43.64 -1.29 22.85
C TYR A 340 -42.36 -1.28 23.64
N ARG A 341 -42.34 -1.92 24.82
CA ARG A 341 -41.07 -2.22 25.46
C ARG A 341 -40.29 -3.20 24.59
N LEU A 342 -38.99 -2.95 24.41
CA LEU A 342 -38.13 -3.77 23.56
C LEU A 342 -38.22 -5.26 23.94
N THR A 343 -38.15 -5.56 25.23
CA THR A 343 -38.22 -6.94 25.75
C THR A 343 -39.56 -7.62 25.47
N GLU A 344 -40.66 -6.86 25.52
CA GLU A 344 -42.00 -7.40 25.27
C GLU A 344 -42.17 -7.73 23.77
N LEU A 345 -41.76 -6.81 22.89
CA LEU A 345 -41.78 -7.02 21.45
C LEU A 345 -40.93 -8.24 21.04
N ILE A 346 -39.70 -8.35 21.56
CA ILE A 346 -38.83 -9.51 21.30
C ILE A 346 -39.53 -10.81 21.72
N THR A 347 -40.10 -10.84 22.92
CA THR A 347 -40.78 -12.03 23.44
C THR A 347 -41.97 -12.44 22.55
N TRP A 348 -42.72 -11.49 22.00
CA TRP A 348 -43.83 -11.79 21.10
C TRP A 348 -43.35 -12.32 19.75
N VAL A 349 -42.34 -11.68 19.16
CA VAL A 349 -41.74 -12.10 17.90
C VAL A 349 -41.15 -13.51 18.04
N GLU A 350 -40.38 -13.79 19.09
CA GLU A 350 -39.81 -15.12 19.35
C GLU A 350 -40.89 -16.19 19.54
N LYS A 351 -41.99 -15.88 20.26
CA LYS A 351 -43.12 -16.80 20.41
C LYS A 351 -43.81 -17.09 19.09
N GLU A 352 -43.91 -16.12 18.20
CA GLU A 352 -44.54 -16.30 16.89
C GLU A 352 -43.65 -17.12 15.95
N LEU A 353 -42.35 -16.87 15.94
CA LEU A 353 -41.37 -17.65 15.20
C LEU A 353 -41.32 -19.10 15.70
N ALA A 354 -41.36 -19.30 17.02
CA ALA A 354 -41.42 -20.63 17.62
C ALA A 354 -42.68 -21.41 17.21
N LYS A 355 -43.84 -20.75 17.03
CA LYS A 355 -45.05 -21.39 16.51
C LYS A 355 -44.88 -21.86 15.05
N ALA A 356 -44.06 -21.17 14.27
CA ALA A 356 -43.70 -21.54 12.92
C ALA A 356 -42.56 -22.57 12.86
N TRP A 357 -42.10 -23.10 14.00
CA TRP A 357 -40.94 -23.98 14.12
C TRP A 357 -39.62 -23.36 13.64
N ILE A 358 -39.52 -22.03 13.69
CA ILE A 358 -38.31 -21.27 13.36
C ILE A 358 -37.64 -20.85 14.67
N GLY A 359 -36.39 -21.30 14.86
CA GLY A 359 -35.61 -21.01 16.05
C GLY A 359 -34.29 -20.33 15.70
N TYR A 360 -33.96 -19.27 16.44
CA TYR A 360 -32.70 -18.55 16.30
C TYR A 360 -31.85 -18.67 17.57
N HIS A 361 -30.56 -18.35 17.44
CA HIS A 361 -29.68 -18.23 18.61
C HIS A 361 -30.17 -17.11 19.56
N GLU A 362 -29.94 -17.31 20.85
CA GLU A 362 -30.33 -16.35 21.89
C GLU A 362 -29.79 -14.94 21.60
N GLY A 363 -30.66 -13.94 21.67
CA GLY A 363 -30.32 -12.53 21.40
C GLY A 363 -30.22 -12.16 19.91
N TYR A 364 -30.39 -13.08 18.97
CA TYR A 364 -30.34 -12.76 17.54
C TYR A 364 -31.50 -11.88 17.07
N VAL A 365 -32.73 -12.18 17.53
CA VAL A 365 -33.92 -11.37 17.24
C VAL A 365 -33.77 -9.96 17.79
N GLU A 366 -33.29 -9.83 19.03
CA GLU A 366 -32.97 -8.53 19.64
C GLU A 366 -31.94 -7.76 18.81
N LYS A 367 -30.85 -8.42 18.39
CA LYS A 367 -29.81 -7.82 17.56
C LYS A 367 -30.39 -7.27 16.25
N ILE A 368 -31.24 -8.03 15.55
CA ILE A 368 -31.84 -7.60 14.29
C ILE A 368 -32.74 -6.37 14.47
N ILE A 369 -33.60 -6.38 15.49
CA ILE A 369 -34.49 -5.25 15.78
C ILE A 369 -33.68 -3.99 16.13
N ARG A 370 -32.58 -4.14 16.89
CA ARG A 370 -31.69 -3.02 17.25
C ARG A 370 -30.90 -2.46 16.08
N LEU A 371 -30.53 -3.29 15.12
CA LEU A 371 -29.72 -2.87 13.98
C LEU A 371 -30.57 -2.24 12.87
N SER A 372 -31.82 -2.68 12.69
CA SER A 372 -32.66 -2.21 11.59
C SER A 372 -32.99 -0.71 11.70
N PRO A 373 -32.77 0.08 10.64
CA PRO A 373 -33.15 1.49 10.60
C PRO A 373 -34.67 1.70 10.53
N THR A 374 -35.47 0.64 10.36
CA THR A 374 -36.94 0.70 10.43
C THR A 374 -37.43 1.00 11.86
N PHE A 375 -36.69 0.60 12.88
CA PHE A 375 -37.06 0.77 14.27
C PHE A 375 -36.16 1.80 14.98
N ASP A 376 -36.77 2.73 15.70
CA ASP A 376 -36.06 3.64 16.59
C ASP A 376 -36.22 3.15 18.03
N ILE A 377 -35.10 3.13 18.76
CA ILE A 377 -35.06 2.68 20.15
C ILE A 377 -34.77 3.88 21.05
N VAL A 378 -35.72 4.19 21.93
CA VAL A 378 -35.64 5.33 22.84
C VAL A 378 -35.77 4.87 24.28
N ARG A 379 -35.29 5.71 25.21
CA ARG A 379 -35.49 5.47 26.64
C ARG A 379 -36.79 6.12 27.06
N GLY A 380 -37.76 5.31 27.44
CA GLY A 380 -39.08 5.77 27.89
C GLY A 380 -39.02 6.48 29.25
N ALA A 381 -40.13 7.10 29.64
CA ALA A 381 -40.27 7.81 30.93
C ALA A 381 -40.06 6.89 32.16
N SER A 382 -40.27 5.58 31.97
CA SER A 382 -40.03 4.53 32.96
C SER A 382 -38.55 4.14 33.09
N GLY A 383 -37.67 4.70 32.27
CA GLY A 383 -36.25 4.35 32.20
C GLY A 383 -35.94 3.08 31.39
N GLN A 384 -36.95 2.37 30.90
CA GLN A 384 -36.86 1.17 30.06
C GLN A 384 -36.68 1.53 28.58
N LEU A 385 -36.16 0.59 27.79
CA LEU A 385 -36.02 0.75 26.33
C LEU A 385 -37.35 0.47 25.64
N GLU A 386 -37.82 1.43 24.86
CA GLU A 386 -39.04 1.38 24.08
C GLU A 386 -38.69 1.47 22.59
N VAL A 387 -39.47 0.76 21.77
CA VAL A 387 -39.29 0.67 20.32
C VAL A 387 -40.52 1.23 19.65
N TYR A 388 -40.29 2.06 18.63
CA TYR A 388 -41.34 2.49 17.71
C TYR A 388 -40.88 2.36 16.26
N CYS A 389 -41.84 2.25 15.34
CA CYS A 389 -41.56 2.14 13.91
C CYS A 389 -41.40 3.54 13.29
N ARG A 390 -40.27 3.79 12.64
CA ARG A 390 -39.92 5.08 12.02
C ARG A 390 -40.62 5.30 10.68
N LYS A 391 -40.81 4.23 9.91
CA LYS A 391 -41.49 4.24 8.60
C LYS A 391 -42.83 3.50 8.75
N TYR A 392 -43.90 4.24 8.98
CA TYR A 392 -45.23 3.63 9.00
C TYR A 392 -45.61 3.18 7.59
N PHE A 393 -45.61 1.86 7.35
CA PHE A 393 -46.15 1.27 6.14
C PHE A 393 -47.64 1.04 6.33
N SER A 394 -48.49 1.79 5.59
CA SER A 394 -49.90 1.40 5.48
C SER A 394 -49.97 0.00 4.89
N ILE A 395 -50.69 -0.89 5.57
CA ILE A 395 -50.85 -2.33 5.31
C ILE A 395 -51.38 -2.65 3.89
N THR A 396 -51.71 -1.65 3.07
CA THR A 396 -52.19 -1.82 1.70
C THR A 396 -51.13 -2.25 0.67
N ASN A 397 -49.84 -2.26 0.99
CA ASN A 397 -48.77 -2.57 0.04
C ASN A 397 -48.04 -3.92 0.29
N LEU A 398 -48.59 -4.81 1.12
CA LEU A 398 -47.94 -6.08 1.49
C LEU A 398 -48.74 -7.35 1.12
N PHE A 399 -49.62 -7.26 0.10
CA PHE A 399 -50.29 -8.42 -0.49
C PHE A 399 -50.10 -8.47 -2.00
#